data_AF-A0A7C5NIX6-F1
#
_entry.id   AF-A0A7C5NIX6-F1
#
_cell.length_a   1.000
_cell.length_b   1.000
_cell.length_c   1.000
_cell.angle_alpha   90.00
_cell.angle_beta   90.00
_cell.angle_gamma   90.00
#
_symmetry.space_group_name_H-M   'P 1'
#
loop_
_entity.id
_entity.type
_entity.pdbx_description
1 polymer ?
#
loop_
_entity_poly.entity_id
_entity_poly.type
_entity_poly.pdbx_seq_one_letter_code
_entity_poly.pdbx_strand_id
1 'polypeptide(L)'
;MLHTAAVGVAFAAGSFVSPHLAGHDARSAHASHHPDRHHDHTSPEVLRPLMQQLLVDSVQLQGAIAEDDLLFAATHADAIAGACEDGGSEHGALPERLGPSFLEHDRALHGSASRLGEALRAGRRDDARALSREMVSACQSCHSQAPAADGVDLRVLTSFADALVAPAGGAL
;
A
#
# COMPACT_ATOMS: atom_id res chain seq x y z
N MET A 1 -41.20 37.65 -22.77
CA MET A 1 -40.00 38.50 -22.61
C MET A 1 -39.71 38.60 -21.13
N LEU A 2 -38.74 37.81 -20.63
CA LEU A 2 -38.32 37.78 -19.24
C LEU A 2 -36.79 37.69 -19.21
N HIS A 3 -36.18 38.51 -18.35
CA HIS A 3 -34.74 38.63 -18.06
C HIS A 3 -34.24 37.31 -17.44
N THR A 4 -32.97 36.89 -17.49
CA THR A 4 -31.79 37.43 -16.77
C THR A 4 -30.56 36.61 -17.18
N ALA A 5 -29.46 37.27 -17.57
CA ALA A 5 -28.19 37.40 -16.83
C ALA A 5 -27.21 36.23 -16.96
N ALA A 6 -26.05 36.56 -17.55
CA ALA A 6 -24.85 35.76 -17.64
C ALA A 6 -24.16 35.62 -16.28
N VAL A 7 -23.55 34.46 -16.02
CA VAL A 7 -22.43 34.33 -15.08
C VAL A 7 -21.39 33.44 -15.75
N GLY A 8 -20.35 34.08 -16.30
CA GLY A 8 -19.11 33.41 -16.65
C GLY A 8 -18.28 33.24 -15.37
N VAL A 9 -17.75 32.04 -15.17
CA VAL A 9 -16.72 31.79 -14.15
C VAL A 9 -15.45 31.37 -14.89
N ALA A 10 -14.49 32.28 -14.87
CA ALA A 10 -13.11 32.03 -15.24
C ALA A 10 -12.47 31.14 -14.16
N PHE A 11 -11.93 29.99 -14.55
CA PHE A 11 -11.03 29.22 -13.69
C PHE A 11 -9.63 29.82 -13.81
N ALA A 12 -9.23 30.55 -12.77
CA ALA A 12 -7.85 30.99 -12.59
C ALA A 12 -6.99 29.77 -12.21
N ALA A 13 -5.97 29.51 -13.02
CA ALA A 13 -4.88 28.61 -12.69
C ALA A 13 -4.10 29.18 -11.50
N GLY A 14 -4.26 28.56 -10.32
CA GLY A 14 -3.48 28.85 -9.13
C GLY A 14 -2.23 27.98 -9.10
N SER A 15 -1.07 28.60 -9.29
CA SER A 15 0.24 27.99 -9.06
C SER A 15 0.42 27.67 -7.56
N PHE A 16 0.63 26.40 -7.22
CA PHE A 16 1.10 26.02 -5.89
C PHE A 16 2.61 26.24 -5.83
N VAL A 17 3.03 27.25 -5.06
CA VAL A 17 4.41 27.46 -4.65
C VAL A 17 4.54 26.89 -3.23
N SER A 18 5.33 25.82 -3.07
CA SER A 18 5.73 25.30 -1.76
C SER A 18 6.77 26.22 -1.11
N PRO A 19 6.52 26.78 0.09
CA PRO A 19 7.59 27.32 0.90
C PRO A 19 8.21 26.19 1.75
N HIS A 20 9.19 25.48 1.19
CA HIS A 20 10.23 24.88 2.02
C HIS A 20 11.20 26.00 2.42
N LEU A 21 11.36 26.19 3.73
CA LEU A 21 12.47 26.81 4.48
C LEU A 21 11.95 27.79 5.55
N ALA A 22 11.69 27.25 6.74
CA ALA A 22 11.65 28.03 7.97
C ALA A 22 12.17 27.18 9.15
N GLY A 23 13.45 27.40 9.47
CA GLY A 23 14.03 27.37 10.82
C GLY A 23 13.83 26.13 11.69
N HIS A 24 14.85 25.25 11.71
CA HIS A 24 15.12 24.40 12.87
C HIS A 24 16.33 24.94 13.62
N ASP A 25 16.08 25.88 14.54
CA ASP A 25 17.00 26.18 15.64
C ASP A 25 16.28 25.83 16.96
N ALA A 26 16.57 24.64 17.48
CA ALA A 26 16.37 24.33 18.88
C ALA A 26 17.44 23.31 19.30
N ARG A 27 18.52 23.83 19.89
CA ARG A 27 19.45 23.04 20.69
C ARG A 27 18.66 22.45 21.87
N SER A 28 18.53 21.13 21.92
CA SER A 28 18.24 20.42 23.17
C SER A 28 19.36 19.42 23.43
N ALA A 29 20.20 19.77 24.38
CA ALA A 29 21.19 18.90 24.98
C ALA A 29 20.47 17.92 25.92
N HIS A 30 20.21 16.71 25.43
CA HIS A 30 20.06 15.54 26.29
C HIS A 30 21.02 14.46 25.81
N ALA A 31 22.20 14.47 26.43
CA ALA A 31 23.11 13.34 26.42
C ALA A 31 22.48 12.20 27.22
N SER A 32 21.61 11.44 26.58
CA SER A 32 21.27 10.08 27.02
C SER A 32 22.28 9.16 26.36
N HIS A 33 23.35 8.82 27.09
CA HIS A 33 24.14 7.63 26.78
C HIS A 33 23.24 6.41 26.97
N HIS A 34 22.47 6.06 25.94
CA HIS A 34 22.01 4.69 25.80
C HIS A 34 23.26 3.86 25.46
N PRO A 35 23.60 2.83 26.24
CA PRO A 35 24.60 1.87 25.80
C PRO A 35 24.10 1.32 24.46
N ASP A 36 25.01 1.20 23.49
CA ASP A 36 24.82 0.55 22.20
C ASP A 36 24.03 -0.75 22.41
N ARG A 37 22.71 -0.62 22.33
CA ARG A 37 21.85 -1.74 22.03
C ARG A 37 22.12 -1.90 20.56
N HIS A 38 23.10 -2.73 20.26
CA HIS A 38 23.30 -3.26 18.93
C HIS A 38 21.96 -3.92 18.61
N HIS A 39 21.07 -3.15 18.00
CA HIS A 39 19.85 -3.68 17.45
C HIS A 39 20.36 -4.70 16.47
N ASP A 40 20.08 -5.97 16.77
CA ASP A 40 20.37 -7.02 15.85
C ASP A 40 19.45 -6.80 14.66
N HIS A 41 19.92 -5.98 13.72
CA HIS A 41 19.17 -5.65 12.52
C HIS A 41 18.98 -6.91 11.67
N THR A 42 19.57 -8.07 12.01
CA THR A 42 19.43 -9.33 11.29
C THR A 42 18.18 -10.12 11.67
N SER A 43 17.43 -9.69 12.68
CA SER A 43 16.29 -10.46 13.22
C SER A 43 14.98 -10.21 12.43
N PRO A 44 14.15 -11.24 12.14
CA PRO A 44 12.88 -11.11 11.43
C PRO A 44 11.88 -10.12 12.06
N GLU A 45 12.06 -9.83 13.36
CA GLU A 45 11.27 -8.85 14.12
C GLU A 45 11.30 -7.44 13.51
N VAL A 46 12.36 -7.10 12.78
CA VAL A 46 12.53 -5.79 12.12
C VAL A 46 11.46 -5.55 11.06
N LEU A 47 10.99 -6.61 10.39
CA LEU A 47 9.97 -6.52 9.34
C LEU A 47 8.54 -6.50 9.87
N ARG A 48 8.33 -6.82 11.16
CA ARG A 48 7.00 -6.98 11.73
C ARG A 48 6.11 -5.74 11.57
N PRO A 49 6.56 -4.51 11.85
CA PRO A 49 5.72 -3.32 11.68
C PRO A 49 5.30 -3.11 10.23
N LEU A 50 6.22 -3.33 9.27
CA LEU A 50 5.93 -3.23 7.84
C LEU A 50 4.89 -4.27 7.40
N MET A 51 5.08 -5.53 7.78
CA MET A 51 4.13 -6.60 7.42
C MET A 51 2.74 -6.38 8.04
N GLN A 52 2.68 -5.81 9.26
CA GLN A 52 1.42 -5.44 9.89
C GLN A 52 0.72 -4.32 9.13
N GLN A 53 1.46 -3.29 8.70
CA GLN A 53 0.90 -2.19 7.91
C GLN A 53 0.39 -2.69 6.55
N LEU A 54 1.18 -3.50 5.84
CA LEU A 54 0.77 -4.14 4.58
C LEU A 54 -0.51 -4.97 4.73
N LEU A 55 -0.67 -5.69 5.85
CA LEU A 55 -1.91 -6.42 6.13
C LEU A 55 -3.10 -5.48 6.32
N VAL A 56 -2.93 -4.41 7.10
CA VAL A 56 -3.98 -3.40 7.32
C VAL A 56 -4.42 -2.79 6.00
N ASP A 57 -3.47 -2.33 5.18
CA ASP A 57 -3.76 -1.72 3.89
C ASP A 57 -4.42 -2.72 2.93
N SER A 58 -3.98 -3.98 2.94
CA SER A 58 -4.60 -5.03 2.13
C SER A 58 -6.06 -5.26 2.53
N VAL A 59 -6.37 -5.30 3.83
CA VAL A 59 -7.76 -5.48 4.31
C VAL A 59 -8.62 -4.27 3.96
N GLN A 60 -8.13 -3.06 4.20
CA GLN A 60 -8.87 -1.83 3.89
C GLN A 60 -9.14 -1.69 2.39
N LEU A 61 -8.15 -2.01 1.55
CA LEU A 61 -8.29 -2.09 0.10
C LEU A 61 -9.41 -3.05 -0.32
N GLN A 62 -9.43 -4.29 0.19
CA GLN A 62 -10.47 -5.26 -0.18
C GLN A 62 -11.85 -4.81 0.30
N GLY A 63 -11.96 -4.25 1.51
CA GLY A 63 -13.20 -3.71 2.05
C GLY A 63 -13.74 -2.57 1.18
N ALA A 64 -12.89 -1.61 0.82
CA ALA A 64 -13.24 -0.49 -0.03
C ALA A 64 -13.68 -0.93 -1.44
N ILE A 65 -13.04 -1.94 -2.04
CA ILE A 65 -13.49 -2.51 -3.32
C ILE A 65 -14.87 -3.16 -3.18
N ALA A 66 -15.14 -3.86 -2.06
CA ALA A 66 -16.44 -4.48 -1.80
C ALA A 66 -17.56 -3.46 -1.58
N GLU A 67 -17.23 -2.33 -0.94
CA GLU A 67 -18.14 -1.20 -0.68
C GLU A 67 -18.26 -0.22 -1.86
N ASP A 68 -17.53 -0.48 -2.96
CA ASP A 68 -17.49 0.37 -4.16
C ASP A 68 -16.89 1.77 -3.94
N ASP A 69 -16.14 1.96 -2.87
CA ASP A 69 -15.35 3.17 -2.59
C ASP A 69 -13.99 3.10 -3.30
N LEU A 70 -14.01 3.33 -4.61
CA LEU A 70 -12.83 3.13 -5.46
C LEU A 70 -11.70 4.12 -5.18
N LEU A 71 -12.01 5.34 -4.71
CA LEU A 71 -10.97 6.33 -4.37
C LEU A 71 -10.28 6.00 -3.06
N PHE A 72 -11.04 5.55 -2.06
CA PHE A 72 -10.45 5.06 -0.82
C PHE A 72 -9.63 3.78 -1.05
N ALA A 73 -10.15 2.86 -1.86
CA ALA A 73 -9.41 1.68 -2.31
C ALA A 73 -8.07 2.06 -2.99
N ALA A 74 -8.09 3.04 -3.90
CA ALA A 74 -6.87 3.48 -4.59
C ALA A 74 -5.79 4.00 -3.61
N THR A 75 -6.19 4.67 -2.54
CA THR A 75 -5.28 5.17 -1.51
C THR A 75 -4.50 4.04 -0.84
N HIS A 76 -5.17 2.93 -0.51
CA HIS A 76 -4.51 1.76 0.08
C HIS A 76 -3.67 0.98 -0.92
N ALA A 77 -4.10 0.91 -2.18
CA ALA A 77 -3.27 0.33 -3.25
C ALA A 77 -1.95 1.10 -3.43
N ASP A 78 -1.98 2.44 -3.33
CA ASP A 78 -0.77 3.28 -3.39
C ASP A 78 0.14 3.08 -2.17
N ALA A 79 -0.45 2.97 -0.97
CA ALA A 79 0.31 2.69 0.25
C ALA A 79 1.07 1.36 0.14
N ILE A 80 0.45 0.31 -0.40
CA ILE A 80 1.10 -0.97 -0.67
C ILE A 80 2.18 -0.82 -1.75
N ALA A 81 1.89 -0.10 -2.82
CA ALA A 81 2.85 0.15 -3.90
C ALA A 81 4.11 0.89 -3.41
N GLY A 82 3.99 1.76 -2.41
CA GLY A 82 5.09 2.51 -1.81
C GLY A 82 5.69 1.91 -0.54
N ALA A 83 5.17 0.78 -0.03
CA ALA A 83 5.45 0.26 1.33
C ALA A 83 6.93 -0.04 1.63
N CYS A 84 7.81 0.04 0.64
CA CYS A 84 9.22 -0.24 0.76
C CYS A 84 10.12 0.98 0.48
N GLU A 85 9.60 2.05 -0.13
CA GLU A 85 10.38 3.26 -0.39
C GLU A 85 10.62 4.08 0.89
N ASP A 86 9.72 3.96 1.87
CA ASP A 86 9.78 4.67 3.15
C ASP A 86 10.64 3.95 4.22
N GLY A 87 11.09 2.71 3.96
CA GLY A 87 11.74 1.81 4.93
C GLY A 87 13.23 2.07 5.21
N GLY A 88 13.86 3.03 4.55
CA GLY A 88 15.27 3.38 4.76
C GLY A 88 16.27 2.26 4.41
N SER A 89 17.51 2.37 4.91
CA SER A 89 18.66 1.52 4.53
C SER A 89 18.50 0.02 4.82
N GLU A 90 17.45 -0.39 5.54
CA GLU A 90 17.22 -1.78 5.94
C GLU A 90 16.69 -2.65 4.79
N HIS A 91 16.10 -2.05 3.76
CA HIS A 91 15.63 -2.75 2.56
C HIS A 91 16.74 -3.31 1.69
N GLY A 92 17.90 -2.65 1.66
CA GLY A 92 19.07 -3.15 0.94
C GLY A 92 19.57 -4.50 1.46
N ALA A 93 19.30 -4.83 2.72
CA ALA A 93 19.72 -6.08 3.37
C ALA A 93 18.68 -7.21 3.29
N LEU A 94 17.45 -6.94 2.83
CA LEU A 94 16.39 -7.95 2.74
C LEU A 94 16.67 -9.08 1.75
N PRO A 95 17.28 -8.85 0.57
CA PRO A 95 17.61 -9.94 -0.34
C PRO A 95 18.59 -10.95 0.27
N GLU A 96 19.52 -10.48 1.10
CA GLU A 96 20.47 -11.33 1.82
C GLU A 96 19.78 -12.16 2.91
N ARG A 97 18.68 -11.66 3.49
CA ARG A 97 17.93 -12.28 4.60
C ARG A 97 16.83 -13.24 4.16
N LEU A 98 16.07 -12.84 3.13
CA LEU A 98 14.86 -13.52 2.69
C LEU A 98 15.10 -14.37 1.43
N GLY A 99 16.30 -14.28 0.85
CA GLY A 99 16.73 -15.09 -0.27
C GLY A 99 16.66 -14.36 -1.62
N PRO A 100 17.27 -14.97 -2.65
CA PRO A 100 17.48 -14.31 -3.94
C PRO A 100 16.20 -14.00 -4.71
N SER A 101 15.09 -14.70 -4.41
CA SER A 101 13.78 -14.45 -5.02
C SER A 101 13.00 -13.31 -4.36
N PHE A 102 13.44 -12.79 -3.21
CA PHE A 102 12.72 -11.73 -2.49
C PHE A 102 12.47 -10.50 -3.37
N LEU A 103 13.50 -10.01 -4.07
CA LEU A 103 13.38 -8.83 -4.95
C LEU A 103 12.40 -9.04 -6.10
N GLU A 104 12.22 -10.27 -6.55
CA GLU A 104 11.26 -10.58 -7.61
C GLU A 104 9.83 -10.48 -7.06
N HIS A 105 9.57 -11.08 -5.89
CA HIS A 105 8.24 -11.04 -5.27
C HIS A 105 7.87 -9.64 -4.78
N ASP A 106 8.83 -8.91 -4.22
CA ASP A 106 8.68 -7.51 -3.80
C ASP A 106 8.25 -6.63 -4.98
N ARG A 107 8.96 -6.72 -6.12
CA ARG A 107 8.58 -6.02 -7.35
C ARG A 107 7.21 -6.45 -7.88
N ALA A 108 6.88 -7.74 -7.78
CA ALA A 108 5.56 -8.23 -8.21
C ALA A 108 4.44 -7.64 -7.35
N LEU A 109 4.62 -7.54 -6.04
CA LEU A 109 3.67 -6.89 -5.13
C LEU A 109 3.51 -5.41 -5.46
N HIS A 110 4.60 -4.64 -5.49
CA HIS A 110 4.55 -3.22 -5.77
C HIS A 110 3.97 -2.91 -7.16
N GLY A 111 4.39 -3.67 -8.17
CA GLY A 111 3.91 -3.50 -9.54
C GLY A 111 2.42 -3.83 -9.70
N SER A 112 1.93 -4.88 -9.05
CA SER A 112 0.50 -5.22 -9.07
C SER A 112 -0.36 -4.21 -8.30
N ALA A 113 0.10 -3.76 -7.13
CA ALA A 113 -0.56 -2.73 -6.34
C ALA A 113 -0.64 -1.38 -7.08
N SER A 114 0.43 -0.98 -7.77
CA SER A 114 0.45 0.25 -8.59
C SER A 114 -0.59 0.20 -9.72
N ARG A 115 -0.62 -0.89 -10.51
CA ARG A 115 -1.63 -1.08 -11.58
C ARG A 115 -3.05 -1.13 -11.02
N LEU A 116 -3.23 -1.75 -9.86
CA LEU A 116 -4.52 -1.78 -9.17
C LEU A 116 -4.98 -0.37 -8.81
N GLY A 117 -4.12 0.45 -8.22
CA GLY A 117 -4.41 1.86 -7.92
C GLY A 117 -4.80 2.65 -9.16
N GLU A 118 -4.12 2.44 -10.30
CA GLU A 118 -4.50 3.07 -11.58
C GLU A 118 -5.88 2.65 -12.06
N ALA A 119 -6.20 1.36 -12.01
CA ALA A 119 -7.52 0.83 -12.40
C ALA A 119 -8.64 1.39 -11.52
N LEU A 120 -8.41 1.47 -10.20
CA LEU A 120 -9.34 2.00 -9.22
C LEU A 120 -9.65 3.49 -9.46
N ARG A 121 -8.62 4.33 -9.66
CA ARG A 121 -8.80 5.76 -9.99
C ARG A 121 -9.50 5.98 -11.32
N ALA A 122 -9.28 5.08 -12.28
CA ALA A 122 -9.93 5.11 -13.58
C ALA A 122 -11.36 4.53 -13.57
N GLY A 123 -11.85 4.04 -12.42
CA GLY A 123 -13.17 3.43 -12.29
C GLY A 123 -13.33 2.07 -13.01
N ARG A 124 -12.22 1.42 -13.39
CA ARG A 124 -12.20 0.14 -14.11
C ARG A 124 -12.39 -1.02 -13.13
N ARG A 125 -13.62 -1.24 -12.68
CA ARG A 125 -13.95 -2.20 -11.59
C ARG A 125 -13.55 -3.64 -11.90
N ASP A 126 -13.85 -4.13 -13.10
CA ASP A 126 -13.54 -5.51 -13.46
C ASP A 126 -12.02 -5.74 -13.52
N ASP A 127 -11.29 -4.77 -14.07
CA ASP A 127 -9.81 -4.77 -14.05
C ASP A 127 -9.28 -4.73 -12.62
N ALA A 128 -9.84 -3.86 -11.77
CA ALA A 128 -9.43 -3.73 -10.37
C ALA A 128 -9.65 -5.04 -9.59
N ARG A 129 -10.74 -5.76 -9.84
CA ARG A 129 -10.97 -7.08 -9.24
C ARG A 129 -9.92 -8.09 -9.69
N ALA A 130 -9.56 -8.10 -10.97
CA ALA A 130 -8.51 -8.99 -11.50
C ALA A 130 -7.13 -8.67 -10.92
N LEU A 131 -6.77 -7.39 -10.88
CA LEU A 131 -5.50 -6.90 -10.32
C LEU A 131 -5.41 -7.11 -8.80
N SER A 132 -6.53 -7.02 -8.09
CA SER A 132 -6.62 -7.36 -6.65
C SER A 132 -6.21 -8.82 -6.38
N ARG A 133 -6.65 -9.77 -7.23
CA ARG A 133 -6.23 -11.18 -7.13
C ARG A 133 -4.74 -11.35 -7.43
N GLU A 134 -4.23 -10.64 -8.43
CA GLU A 134 -2.80 -10.66 -8.77
C GLU A 134 -1.94 -10.18 -7.58
N MET A 135 -2.36 -9.09 -6.93
CA MET A 135 -1.69 -8.57 -5.74
C MET A 135 -1.69 -9.58 -4.58
N VAL A 136 -2.84 -10.21 -4.28
CA VAL A 136 -2.93 -11.25 -3.24
C VAL A 136 -2.05 -12.46 -3.59
N SER A 137 -1.95 -12.83 -4.87
CA SER A 137 -1.07 -13.90 -5.33
C SER A 137 0.41 -13.57 -5.11
N ALA A 138 0.82 -12.30 -5.29
CA ALA A 138 2.18 -11.87 -4.97
C ALA A 138 2.50 -12.03 -3.48
N CYS A 139 1.57 -11.68 -2.59
CA CYS A 139 1.71 -11.92 -1.15
C CYS A 139 1.91 -13.41 -0.85
N GLN A 140 1.09 -14.28 -1.44
CA GLN A 140 1.21 -15.74 -1.27
C GLN A 140 2.53 -16.30 -1.80
N SER A 141 2.98 -15.81 -2.94
CA SER A 141 4.23 -16.25 -3.56
C SER A 141 5.43 -16.03 -2.62
N CYS A 142 5.56 -14.84 -2.04
CA CYS A 142 6.60 -14.56 -1.06
C CYS A 142 6.46 -15.41 0.22
N HIS A 143 5.23 -15.55 0.73
CA HIS A 143 4.96 -16.32 1.95
C HIS A 143 5.12 -17.85 1.76
N SER A 144 5.08 -18.36 0.53
CA SER A 144 5.31 -19.79 0.26
C SER A 144 6.79 -20.19 0.28
N GLN A 145 7.71 -19.23 0.24
CA GLN A 145 9.16 -19.47 0.06
C GLN A 145 9.99 -19.15 1.31
N ALA A 146 9.46 -18.38 2.27
CA ALA A 146 10.19 -17.96 3.45
C ALA A 146 9.97 -18.93 4.63
N PRO A 147 11.03 -19.45 5.30
CA PRO A 147 10.88 -20.19 6.56
C PRO A 147 10.23 -19.35 7.68
N ALA A 148 10.23 -18.02 7.56
CA ALA A 148 9.57 -17.09 8.47
C ALA A 148 8.06 -16.91 8.22
N ALA A 149 7.50 -17.51 7.16
CA ALA A 149 6.08 -17.42 6.83
C ALA A 149 5.25 -18.59 7.41
N ASP A 150 5.89 -19.55 8.08
CA ASP A 150 5.21 -20.61 8.81
C ASP A 150 4.23 -20.01 9.83
N GLY A 151 2.94 -20.27 9.63
CA GLY A 151 1.85 -19.80 10.51
C GLY A 151 1.13 -18.53 10.04
N VAL A 152 1.48 -17.92 8.90
CA VAL A 152 0.70 -16.80 8.34
C VAL A 152 -0.44 -17.34 7.46
N ASP A 153 -1.67 -17.28 7.96
CA ASP A 153 -2.87 -17.65 7.20
C ASP A 153 -3.38 -16.48 6.35
N LEU A 154 -3.05 -16.50 5.06
CA LEU A 154 -3.53 -15.51 4.08
C LEU A 154 -4.92 -15.84 3.50
N ARG A 155 -5.59 -16.93 3.95
CA ARG A 155 -6.91 -17.33 3.41
C ARG A 155 -7.97 -16.27 3.55
N VAL A 156 -7.86 -15.39 4.54
CA VAL A 156 -8.77 -14.26 4.73
C VAL A 156 -8.69 -13.32 3.51
N LEU A 157 -7.49 -12.95 3.06
CA LEU A 157 -7.31 -12.10 1.88
C LEU A 157 -7.78 -12.79 0.60
N THR A 158 -7.50 -14.09 0.47
CA THR A 158 -7.99 -14.90 -0.66
C THR A 158 -9.52 -14.95 -0.71
N SER A 159 -10.16 -15.16 0.44
CA SER A 159 -11.63 -15.25 0.54
C SER A 159 -12.31 -13.94 0.14
N PHE A 160 -11.74 -12.79 0.52
CA PHE A 160 -12.24 -11.49 0.06
C PHE A 160 -12.08 -11.32 -1.44
N ALA A 161 -10.89 -11.62 -1.98
CA ALA A 161 -10.62 -11.46 -3.40
C ALA A 161 -11.51 -12.38 -4.27
N ASP A 162 -11.83 -13.59 -3.80
CA ASP A 162 -12.74 -14.51 -4.47
C ASP A 162 -14.20 -14.06 -4.38
N ALA A 163 -14.63 -13.53 -3.22
CA ALA A 163 -15.98 -13.00 -3.03
C ALA A 163 -16.29 -11.82 -3.97
N LEU A 164 -15.28 -11.02 -4.34
CA LEU A 164 -15.43 -9.93 -5.31
C LEU A 164 -15.74 -10.41 -6.74
N VAL A 165 -15.54 -11.69 -7.07
CA VAL A 165 -15.77 -12.26 -8.41
C VAL A 165 -17.09 -13.01 -8.50
N ALA A 166 -17.65 -13.42 -7.36
CA ALA A 166 -18.92 -14.10 -7.34
C ALA A 166 -19.98 -13.22 -8.05
N PRO A 167 -20.73 -13.77 -9.02
CA PRO A 167 -21.80 -13.02 -9.64
C PRO A 167 -22.77 -12.57 -8.54
N ALA A 168 -23.19 -11.30 -8.58
CA ALA A 168 -24.24 -10.78 -7.71
C ALA A 168 -25.57 -11.50 -8.05
N GLY A 169 -25.75 -12.70 -7.53
CA GLY A 169 -26.82 -13.60 -7.95
C GLY A 169 -27.11 -14.63 -6.86
N GLY A 170 -27.97 -14.24 -5.92
CA GLY A 170 -28.41 -15.13 -4.86
C GLY A 170 -29.43 -14.54 -3.90
N ALA A 171 -30.27 -13.60 -4.33
CA ALA A 171 -31.51 -13.28 -3.64
C ALA A 171 -32.65 -13.40 -4.66
N LEU A 172 -33.33 -14.56 -4.61
CA LEU A 172 -34.68 -14.74 -5.14
C LEU A 172 -35.68 -14.15 -4.14
#